data_AF-A0A4V3CQS5-F1
#
_entry.id   AF-A0A4V3CQS5-F1
#
_cell.length_a   1.000
_cell.length_b   1.000
_cell.length_c   1.000
_cell.angle_alpha   90.00
_cell.angle_beta   90.00
_cell.angle_gamma   90.00
#
_symmetry.space_group_name_H-M   'P 1'
#
loop_
_entity.id
_entity.type
_entity.pdbx_description
1 polymer ?
#
loop_
_entity_poly.entity_id
_entity_poly.type
_entity_poly.pdbx_seq_one_letter_code
_entity_poly.pdbx_strand_id
1 'polypeptide(L)'
;MDLNKEKHRRGFVVPACQVCDPVPVYMLDPHTHPAGYVYPYQGSEEQMNKTGFEAELVKRGEIYDADLPEDEIGSVQEGKRPVLVTQGDWLNVSSPTVIVAMVTTKIKNSGMKTHVIIPMRKGLRGESMVMTEQRKTISKTQLLDYRCALTKSEMKKVKKACHASECDEDGHSQRRSRRRK
;
A
#
# COMPACT_ATOMS: atom_id res chain seq x y z
N MET A 1 57.37 24.82 1.34
CA MET A 1 56.41 25.27 2.35
C MET A 1 55.17 25.72 1.62
N ASP A 2 54.19 24.81 1.65
CA ASP A 2 52.74 24.98 1.53
C ASP A 2 52.12 25.83 0.41
N LEU A 3 51.74 25.09 -0.64
CA LEU A 3 50.60 25.40 -1.50
C LEU A 3 49.29 25.04 -0.79
N ASN A 4 48.40 26.02 -0.61
CA ASN A 4 46.97 25.79 -0.35
C ASN A 4 46.19 26.78 -1.24
N LYS A 5 45.70 26.35 -2.41
CA LYS A 5 44.30 25.95 -2.69
C LYS A 5 43.26 26.94 -2.18
N GLU A 6 42.59 27.63 -3.11
CA GLU A 6 41.12 27.78 -3.07
C GLU A 6 40.60 28.14 -4.47
N LYS A 7 39.92 27.20 -5.14
CA LYS A 7 39.22 27.46 -6.41
C LYS A 7 37.84 28.02 -6.09
N HIS A 8 37.56 29.20 -6.63
CA HIS A 8 36.21 29.75 -6.75
C HIS A 8 35.25 28.71 -7.39
N ARG A 9 34.37 28.11 -6.59
CA ARG A 9 33.09 27.56 -7.08
C ARG A 9 31.99 28.45 -6.53
N ARG A 10 31.25 29.09 -7.44
CA ARG A 10 30.02 29.81 -7.12
C ARG A 10 29.04 28.79 -6.53
N GLY A 11 28.78 28.90 -5.23
CA GLY A 11 27.78 28.09 -4.56
C GLY A 11 26.39 28.46 -5.05
N PHE A 12 25.66 27.48 -5.53
CA PHE A 12 24.21 27.55 -5.71
C PHE A 12 23.60 27.54 -4.30
N VAL A 13 22.95 28.63 -3.92
CA VAL A 13 22.24 28.74 -2.63
C VAL A 13 20.87 28.09 -2.79
N VAL A 14 20.71 26.89 -2.24
CA VAL A 14 19.39 26.32 -1.97
C VAL A 14 18.89 26.93 -0.65
N PRO A 15 17.70 27.56 -0.60
CA PRO A 15 17.17 28.06 0.66
C PRO A 15 16.91 26.88 1.60
N ALA A 16 17.31 27.06 2.86
CA ALA A 16 17.07 26.11 3.93
C ALA A 16 15.57 25.85 4.06
N CYS A 17 15.16 24.59 3.88
CA CYS A 17 13.82 24.15 4.24
C CYS A 17 13.71 24.18 5.78
N GLN A 18 13.20 25.29 6.32
CA GLN A 18 12.72 25.35 7.69
C GLN A 18 11.47 24.48 7.80
N VAL A 19 11.61 23.17 8.03
CA VAL A 19 10.81 22.37 9.00
C VAL A 19 11.51 21.01 9.14
N CYS A 20 12.45 20.91 10.09
CA CYS A 20 12.87 19.63 10.65
C CYS A 20 13.03 19.85 12.15
N ASP A 21 11.92 19.85 12.88
CA ASP A 21 11.99 19.71 14.32
C ASP A 21 12.49 18.29 14.66
N PRO A 22 13.46 18.13 15.57
CA PRO A 22 14.02 16.84 15.92
C PRO A 22 13.00 16.01 16.70
N VAL A 23 12.70 14.81 16.19
CA VAL A 23 11.86 13.84 16.92
C VAL A 23 12.71 13.22 18.04
N PRO A 24 12.31 13.29 19.32
CA PRO A 24 13.10 12.73 20.40
C PRO A 24 13.06 11.20 20.36
N VAL A 25 14.25 10.60 20.34
CA VAL A 25 14.42 9.15 20.45
C VAL A 25 14.25 8.77 21.92
N TYR A 26 13.04 8.42 22.34
CA TYR A 26 12.83 7.78 23.64
C TYR A 26 13.05 6.27 23.48
N MET A 27 14.10 5.83 24.15
CA MET A 27 14.50 4.45 24.43
C MET A 27 13.26 3.60 24.78
N LEU A 28 12.86 2.69 23.89
CA LEU A 28 11.73 1.77 24.15
C LEU A 28 12.25 0.49 24.81
N ASP A 29 12.03 0.37 26.12
CA ASP A 29 12.03 -0.93 26.79
C ASP A 29 10.86 -1.79 26.25
N PRO A 30 11.09 -3.03 25.81
CA PRO A 30 10.11 -3.81 25.04
C PRO A 30 8.98 -4.46 25.87
N HIS A 31 8.87 -4.20 27.18
CA HIS A 31 8.00 -4.96 28.08
C HIS A 31 6.87 -4.19 28.78
N THR A 32 6.55 -2.96 28.39
CA THR A 32 5.38 -2.27 28.94
C THR A 32 4.55 -1.64 27.84
N HIS A 33 3.49 -2.31 27.40
CA HIS A 33 2.35 -1.64 26.79
C HIS A 33 1.45 -1.16 27.95
N PRO A 34 1.41 0.13 28.29
CA PRO A 34 0.45 0.62 29.27
C PRO A 34 -0.96 0.48 28.69
N ALA A 35 -1.81 -0.27 29.38
CA ALA A 35 -3.25 -0.27 29.14
C ALA A 35 -3.76 1.17 29.29
N GLY A 36 -4.15 1.80 28.18
CA GLY A 36 -4.60 3.20 28.18
C GLY A 36 -3.98 4.10 27.10
N TYR A 37 -3.16 3.58 26.18
CA TYR A 37 -2.70 4.36 25.04
C TYR A 37 -3.86 4.65 24.06
N VAL A 38 -4.52 5.79 24.24
CA VAL A 38 -5.47 6.38 23.29
C VAL A 38 -4.64 7.14 22.26
N TYR A 39 -4.74 6.75 20.99
CA TYR A 39 -4.11 7.50 19.90
C TYR A 39 -4.69 8.91 19.85
N PRO A 40 -3.85 9.97 19.84
CA PRO A 40 -4.33 11.35 19.76
C PRO A 40 -4.73 11.64 18.32
N TYR A 41 -5.96 11.29 17.94
CA TYR A 41 -6.61 11.92 16.81
C TYR A 41 -7.31 13.17 17.34
N GLN A 42 -6.59 14.30 17.38
CA GLN A 42 -7.17 15.60 17.68
C GLN A 42 -7.93 16.12 16.46
N GLY A 43 -9.02 15.44 16.10
CA GLY A 43 -10.07 15.98 15.26
C GLY A 43 -11.27 16.28 16.16
N SER A 44 -11.70 17.54 16.23
CA SER A 44 -12.94 17.94 16.90
C SER A 44 -14.10 17.07 16.43
N GLU A 45 -14.98 16.64 17.35
CA GLU A 45 -16.22 15.89 17.05
C GLU A 45 -17.05 16.54 15.92
N GLU A 46 -16.94 17.86 15.75
CA GLU A 46 -17.56 18.63 14.66
C GLU A 46 -17.12 18.25 13.23
N GLN A 47 -15.94 17.64 13.06
CA GLN A 47 -15.44 17.24 11.73
C GLN A 47 -15.89 15.85 11.30
N MET A 48 -16.48 15.05 12.19
CA MET A 48 -17.08 13.77 11.81
C MET A 48 -18.42 13.92 11.06
N ASN A 49 -19.08 15.07 11.16
CA ASN A 49 -20.46 15.25 10.69
C ASN A 49 -20.62 16.04 9.38
N LYS A 50 -19.55 16.29 8.63
CA LYS A 50 -19.63 17.02 7.33
C LYS A 50 -19.39 16.15 6.09
N THR A 51 -19.07 14.88 6.26
CA THR A 51 -19.05 13.89 5.18
C THR A 51 -19.73 12.65 5.71
N GLY A 52 -20.91 12.31 5.20
CA GLY A 52 -21.70 11.13 5.57
C GLY A 52 -21.06 9.79 5.20
N PHE A 53 -19.74 9.68 5.37
CA PHE A 53 -19.02 8.42 5.39
C PHE A 53 -19.00 8.00 6.86
N GLU A 54 -19.96 7.19 7.27
CA GLU A 54 -19.64 6.20 8.30
C GLU A 54 -18.45 5.42 7.71
N ALA A 55 -17.24 5.72 8.19
CA ALA A 55 -16.07 4.93 7.86
C ALA A 55 -16.28 3.57 8.52
N GLU A 56 -17.13 2.74 7.91
CA GLU A 56 -17.24 1.33 8.19
C GLU A 56 -15.80 0.82 8.18
N LEU A 57 -15.40 0.27 9.31
CA LEU A 57 -14.00 0.13 9.67
C LEU A 57 -13.30 -0.76 8.64
N VAL A 58 -12.56 -0.16 7.70
CA VAL A 58 -11.93 -0.82 6.55
C VAL A 58 -11.11 -2.02 7.01
N LYS A 59 -11.39 -3.22 6.50
CA LYS A 59 -10.72 -4.45 6.94
C LYS A 59 -9.80 -5.02 5.89
N ARG A 60 -8.76 -5.69 6.38
CA ARG A 60 -7.82 -6.44 5.58
C ARG A 60 -8.54 -7.54 4.82
N GLY A 61 -8.28 -7.59 3.52
CA GLY A 61 -8.87 -8.57 2.62
C GLY A 61 -10.17 -8.14 1.96
N GLU A 62 -10.67 -6.95 2.29
CA GLU A 62 -11.79 -6.33 1.58
C GLU A 62 -11.32 -5.68 0.27
N ILE A 63 -12.20 -5.72 -0.73
CA ILE A 63 -12.02 -5.11 -2.04
C ILE A 63 -13.01 -3.96 -2.16
N TYR A 64 -12.49 -2.79 -2.51
CA TYR A 64 -13.22 -1.58 -2.78
C TYR A 64 -12.91 -1.10 -4.19
N ASP A 65 -13.78 -0.31 -4.81
CA ASP A 65 -13.26 0.60 -5.84
C ASP A 65 -12.49 1.73 -5.17
N ALA A 66 -11.44 2.20 -5.83
CA ALA A 66 -10.72 3.39 -5.42
C ALA A 66 -10.57 4.35 -6.59
N ASP A 67 -10.61 5.65 -6.27
CA ASP A 67 -10.27 6.73 -7.18
C ASP A 67 -8.78 7.03 -7.05
N LEU A 68 -7.99 6.52 -7.99
CA LEU A 68 -6.54 6.70 -8.01
C LEU A 68 -6.16 7.88 -8.92
N PRO A 69 -5.07 8.61 -8.60
CA PRO A 69 -4.57 9.67 -9.46
C PRO A 69 -4.41 9.21 -10.92
N GLU A 70 -4.80 10.08 -11.86
CA GLU A 70 -4.74 9.83 -13.31
C GLU A 70 -3.44 10.35 -13.97
N ASP A 71 -2.61 11.09 -13.23
CA ASP A 71 -1.35 11.66 -13.74
C ASP A 71 -0.13 10.76 -13.42
N GLU A 72 -0.30 9.44 -13.56
CA GLU A 72 0.73 8.47 -13.21
C GLU A 72 1.67 8.21 -14.39
N ILE A 73 2.98 8.10 -14.11
CA ILE A 73 4.01 7.93 -15.15
C ILE A 73 4.42 6.45 -15.25
N GLY A 74 4.36 5.89 -16.45
CA GLY A 74 4.85 4.54 -16.76
C GLY A 74 3.82 3.45 -16.47
N SER A 75 4.24 2.33 -15.86
CA SER A 75 3.37 1.17 -15.60
C SER A 75 2.59 1.27 -14.29
N VAL A 76 2.61 2.43 -13.65
CA VAL A 76 1.87 2.70 -12.42
C VAL A 76 0.37 2.67 -12.74
N GLN A 77 -0.42 2.02 -11.89
CA GLN A 77 -1.86 1.88 -12.13
C GLN A 77 -2.62 3.15 -11.72
N GLU A 78 -3.53 3.59 -12.58
CA GLU A 78 -4.28 4.86 -12.49
C GLU A 78 -5.79 4.66 -12.63
N GLY A 79 -6.54 5.71 -12.32
CA GLY A 79 -7.99 5.82 -12.51
C GLY A 79 -8.82 4.95 -11.56
N LYS A 80 -10.14 4.96 -11.79
CA LYS A 80 -11.11 4.23 -10.96
C LYS A 80 -11.03 2.73 -11.18
N ARG A 81 -10.60 1.99 -10.16
CA ARG A 81 -10.39 0.54 -10.26
C ARG A 81 -10.55 -0.18 -8.93
N PRO A 82 -10.86 -1.48 -8.94
CA PRO A 82 -10.88 -2.27 -7.72
C PRO A 82 -9.48 -2.41 -7.12
N VAL A 83 -9.41 -2.29 -5.79
CA VAL A 83 -8.21 -2.41 -4.98
C VAL A 83 -8.48 -3.32 -3.78
N LEU A 84 -7.49 -4.12 -3.40
CA LEU A 84 -7.54 -5.01 -2.24
C LEU A 84 -6.84 -4.38 -1.06
N VAL A 85 -7.49 -4.31 0.10
CA VAL A 85 -6.87 -3.85 1.35
C VAL A 85 -5.87 -4.90 1.84
N THR A 86 -4.60 -4.50 1.93
CA THR A 86 -3.48 -5.37 2.38
C THR A 86 -2.80 -4.88 3.65
N GLN A 87 -3.20 -3.74 4.20
CA GLN A 87 -2.76 -3.26 5.51
C GLN A 87 -3.35 -4.11 6.65
N GLY A 88 -2.72 -4.10 7.83
CA GLY A 88 -3.25 -4.77 9.02
C GLY A 88 -4.40 -3.98 9.64
N ASP A 89 -5.43 -4.68 10.16
CA ASP A 89 -6.64 -4.06 10.71
C ASP A 89 -6.35 -3.05 11.83
N TRP A 90 -5.35 -3.34 12.66
CA TRP A 90 -4.96 -2.44 13.76
C TRP A 90 -4.53 -1.04 13.26
N LEU A 91 -3.91 -0.94 12.09
CA LEU A 91 -3.60 0.33 11.44
C LEU A 91 -4.81 0.91 10.71
N ASN A 92 -5.69 0.06 10.18
CA ASN A 92 -6.89 0.53 9.51
C ASN A 92 -7.88 1.19 10.47
N VAL A 93 -7.85 0.87 11.77
CA VAL A 93 -8.67 1.56 12.78
C VAL A 93 -8.24 3.02 12.91
N SER A 94 -6.95 3.27 13.11
CA SER A 94 -6.44 4.57 13.55
C SER A 94 -5.85 5.44 12.44
N SER A 95 -5.38 4.85 11.33
CA SER A 95 -4.71 5.60 10.26
C SER A 95 -5.71 6.30 9.33
N PRO A 96 -5.42 7.52 8.84
CA PRO A 96 -6.17 8.12 7.72
C PRO A 96 -5.93 7.40 6.39
N THR A 97 -4.87 6.61 6.30
CA THR A 97 -4.42 5.95 5.08
C THR A 97 -4.44 4.43 5.19
N VAL A 98 -4.48 3.76 4.04
CA VAL A 98 -4.51 2.32 3.91
C VAL A 98 -3.61 1.85 2.77
N ILE A 99 -2.88 0.76 3.00
CA ILE A 99 -2.09 0.09 1.95
C ILE A 99 -2.99 -0.87 1.17
N VAL A 100 -3.07 -0.66 -0.13
CA VAL A 100 -3.88 -1.45 -1.06
C VAL A 100 -3.03 -2.06 -2.18
N ALA A 101 -3.47 -3.19 -2.71
CA ALA A 101 -2.92 -3.83 -3.91
C ALA A 101 -3.89 -3.70 -5.08
N MET A 102 -3.37 -3.50 -6.29
CA MET A 102 -4.19 -3.30 -7.48
C MET A 102 -4.87 -4.59 -7.93
N VAL A 103 -6.17 -4.52 -8.26
CA VAL A 103 -6.94 -5.64 -8.84
C VAL A 103 -7.28 -5.36 -10.31
N THR A 104 -7.01 -6.29 -11.22
CA THR A 104 -7.30 -6.15 -12.65
C THR A 104 -8.07 -7.36 -13.17
N THR A 105 -8.98 -7.15 -14.13
CA THR A 105 -9.63 -8.26 -14.87
C THR A 105 -8.75 -8.77 -16.01
N LYS A 106 -7.69 -8.04 -16.38
CA LYS A 106 -6.74 -8.45 -17.42
C LYS A 106 -5.71 -9.40 -16.83
N ILE A 107 -5.95 -10.70 -16.99
CA ILE A 107 -5.03 -11.76 -16.54
C ILE A 107 -3.83 -11.81 -17.49
N LYS A 108 -2.65 -11.43 -16.98
CA LYS A 108 -1.37 -11.47 -17.71
C LYS A 108 -0.28 -12.03 -16.80
N ASN A 109 0.74 -12.68 -17.38
CA ASN A 109 1.89 -13.20 -16.64
C ASN A 109 1.51 -14.00 -15.39
N SER A 110 0.51 -14.88 -15.49
CA SER A 110 -0.04 -15.66 -14.35
C SER A 110 0.97 -16.56 -13.64
N GLY A 111 2.17 -16.77 -14.22
CA GLY A 111 3.28 -17.49 -13.58
C GLY A 111 4.10 -16.65 -12.59
N MET A 112 3.85 -15.35 -12.46
CA MET A 112 4.56 -14.49 -11.50
C MET A 112 4.11 -14.79 -10.07
N LYS A 113 5.07 -14.88 -9.15
CA LYS A 113 4.81 -15.20 -7.73
C LYS A 113 4.06 -14.08 -6.99
N THR A 114 4.07 -12.87 -7.54
CA THR A 114 3.39 -11.68 -7.00
C THR A 114 1.94 -11.54 -7.49
N HIS A 115 1.52 -12.39 -8.43
CA HIS A 115 0.17 -12.38 -8.96
C HIS A 115 -0.70 -13.42 -8.26
N VAL A 116 -1.89 -13.01 -7.83
CA VAL A 116 -2.89 -13.92 -7.25
C VAL A 116 -4.18 -13.84 -8.04
N ILE A 117 -4.55 -14.94 -8.69
CA ILE A 117 -5.81 -15.06 -9.41
C ILE A 117 -6.94 -15.31 -8.41
N ILE A 118 -7.98 -14.51 -8.51
CA ILE A 118 -9.22 -14.58 -7.74
C ILE A 118 -10.35 -14.97 -8.69
N PRO A 119 -11.07 -16.07 -8.43
CA PRO A 119 -12.18 -16.49 -9.27
C PRO A 119 -13.30 -15.45 -9.26
N MET A 120 -14.08 -15.42 -10.33
CA MET A 120 -15.27 -14.57 -10.43
C MET A 120 -16.19 -14.79 -9.22
N ARG A 121 -16.70 -13.69 -8.65
CA ARG A 121 -17.66 -13.68 -7.56
C ARG A 121 -18.50 -12.42 -7.57
N LYS A 122 -19.59 -12.41 -6.79
CA LYS A 122 -20.41 -11.21 -6.58
C LYS A 122 -19.51 -10.05 -6.11
N GLY A 123 -19.65 -8.89 -6.77
CA GLY A 123 -18.81 -7.70 -6.54
C GLY A 123 -17.66 -7.54 -7.53
N LEU A 124 -17.26 -8.60 -8.25
CA LEU A 124 -16.27 -8.54 -9.32
C LEU A 124 -16.94 -8.82 -10.67
N ARG A 125 -16.55 -8.06 -11.71
CA ARG A 125 -17.11 -8.19 -13.07
C ARG A 125 -16.68 -9.47 -13.80
N GLY A 126 -15.71 -10.19 -13.26
CA GLY A 126 -15.14 -11.41 -13.86
C GLY A 126 -14.02 -11.97 -13.01
N GLU A 127 -13.35 -13.01 -13.52
CA GLU A 127 -12.09 -13.48 -12.95
C GLU A 127 -11.08 -12.32 -12.92
N SER A 128 -10.39 -12.18 -11.80
CA SER A 128 -9.55 -11.02 -11.53
C SER A 128 -8.19 -11.45 -10.99
N MET A 129 -7.20 -10.58 -11.09
CA MET A 129 -5.84 -10.78 -10.62
C MET A 129 -5.45 -9.66 -9.68
N VAL A 130 -4.95 -10.01 -8.51
CA VAL A 130 -4.32 -9.09 -7.55
C VAL A 130 -2.83 -9.04 -7.88
N MET A 131 -2.30 -7.84 -8.07
CA MET A 131 -0.89 -7.56 -8.38
C MET A 131 -0.22 -7.00 -7.12
N THR A 132 0.52 -7.82 -6.36
CA THR A 132 1.06 -7.40 -5.05
C THR A 132 2.32 -6.54 -5.16
N GLU A 133 2.97 -6.55 -6.31
CA GLU A 133 4.06 -5.63 -6.63
C GLU A 133 3.54 -4.20 -6.93
N GLN A 134 2.29 -4.08 -7.38
CA GLN A 134 1.62 -2.81 -7.60
C GLN A 134 0.81 -2.43 -6.34
N ARG A 135 1.50 -2.26 -5.20
CA ARG A 135 0.87 -1.73 -3.97
C ARG A 135 0.99 -0.21 -3.90
N LYS A 136 -0.02 0.45 -3.34
CA LYS A 136 -0.02 1.88 -3.04
C LYS A 136 -0.60 2.14 -1.65
N THR A 137 -0.13 3.21 -1.02
CA THR A 137 -0.79 3.80 0.15
C THR A 137 -1.74 4.88 -0.34
N ILE A 138 -3.02 4.78 -0.01
CA ILE A 138 -4.05 5.76 -0.39
C ILE A 138 -4.76 6.31 0.85
N SER A 139 -5.35 7.50 0.72
CA SER A 139 -6.26 8.03 1.75
C SER A 139 -7.53 7.19 1.76
N LYS A 140 -8.12 6.94 2.94
CA LYS A 140 -9.43 6.28 3.05
C LYS A 140 -10.53 7.02 2.27
N THR A 141 -10.39 8.34 2.09
CA THR A 141 -11.31 9.17 1.28
C THR A 141 -11.29 8.82 -0.22
N GLN A 142 -10.24 8.16 -0.70
CA GLN A 142 -10.15 7.68 -2.08
C GLN A 142 -10.85 6.32 -2.26
N LEU A 143 -11.23 5.63 -1.17
CA LEU A 143 -12.06 4.44 -1.25
C LEU A 143 -13.50 4.86 -1.55
N LEU A 144 -14.09 4.18 -2.52
CA LEU A 144 -15.47 4.36 -2.95
C LEU A 144 -16.29 3.17 -2.43
N ASP A 145 -16.95 2.44 -3.33
CA ASP A 145 -17.87 1.38 -2.96
C ASP A 145 -17.15 0.09 -2.54
N TYR A 146 -17.61 -0.52 -1.45
CA TYR A 146 -17.27 -1.90 -1.11
C TYR A 146 -17.78 -2.86 -2.19
N ARG A 147 -16.94 -3.82 -2.58
CA ARG A 147 -17.28 -4.82 -3.61
C ARG A 147 -17.43 -6.22 -3.03
N CYS A 148 -16.40 -6.73 -2.35
CA CYS A 148 -16.41 -8.06 -1.75
C CYS A 148 -15.24 -8.24 -0.80
N ALA A 149 -15.14 -9.41 -0.17
CA ALA A 149 -13.99 -9.80 0.63
C ALA A 149 -13.37 -11.12 0.14
N LEU A 150 -12.07 -11.24 0.35
CA LEU A 150 -11.33 -12.47 0.10
C LEU A 150 -11.47 -13.43 1.29
N THR A 151 -11.50 -14.72 0.96
CA THR A 151 -11.49 -15.79 1.96
C THR A 151 -10.12 -15.87 2.65
N LYS A 152 -10.07 -16.51 3.83
CA LYS A 152 -8.81 -16.73 4.56
C LYS A 152 -7.76 -17.47 3.73
N SER A 153 -8.18 -18.42 2.88
CA SER A 153 -7.27 -19.19 2.02
C SER A 153 -6.67 -18.32 0.90
N GLU A 154 -7.47 -17.43 0.31
CA GLU A 154 -7.02 -16.44 -0.68
C GLU A 154 -6.07 -15.43 -0.05
N MET A 155 -6.41 -14.91 1.14
CA MET A 155 -5.53 -13.98 1.86
C MET A 155 -4.20 -14.61 2.26
N LYS A 156 -4.14 -15.94 2.46
CA LYS A 156 -2.87 -16.65 2.65
C LYS A 156 -2.00 -16.63 1.38
N LYS A 157 -2.61 -16.74 0.19
CA LYS A 157 -1.90 -16.60 -1.09
C LYS A 157 -1.41 -15.16 -1.29
N VAL A 158 -2.26 -14.17 -1.01
CA VAL A 158 -1.91 -12.75 -1.07
C VAL A 158 -0.75 -12.44 -0.13
N LYS A 159 -0.77 -12.92 1.13
CA LYS A 159 0.36 -12.73 2.07
C LYS A 159 1.68 -13.29 1.52
N LYS A 160 1.64 -14.47 0.88
CA LYS A 160 2.82 -15.07 0.24
C LYS A 160 3.29 -14.24 -0.96
N ALA A 161 2.38 -13.73 -1.76
CA ALA A 161 2.69 -12.88 -2.92
C ALA A 161 3.28 -11.53 -2.49
N CYS A 162 2.74 -10.88 -1.44
CA CYS A 162 3.33 -9.69 -0.82
C CYS A 162 4.77 -9.96 -0.35
N HIS A 163 4.98 -11.06 0.36
CA HIS A 163 6.33 -11.43 0.80
C HIS A 163 7.25 -11.65 -0.41
N ALA A 164 6.80 -12.36 -1.44
CA ALA A 164 7.58 -12.56 -2.67
C ALA A 164 7.89 -11.26 -3.42
N SER A 165 7.07 -10.20 -3.28
CA SER A 165 7.36 -8.88 -3.86
C SER A 165 8.39 -8.07 -3.05
N GLU A 166 8.71 -8.51 -1.84
CA GLU A 166 9.62 -7.81 -0.90
C GLU A 166 10.95 -8.57 -0.73
N CYS A 167 11.10 -9.77 -1.28
CA CYS A 167 12.31 -10.57 -1.19
C CYS A 167 13.28 -10.28 -2.35
N ASP A 168 14.58 -10.24 -2.03
CA ASP A 168 15.67 -10.05 -3.01
C ASP A 168 16.02 -11.33 -3.82
N GLU A 169 15.45 -12.48 -3.46
CA GLU A 169 15.75 -13.77 -4.08
C GLU A 169 15.13 -13.89 -5.48
N ASP A 170 15.97 -13.93 -6.50
CA ASP A 170 15.61 -14.10 -7.90
C ASP A 170 14.75 -15.36 -8.10
N GLY A 171 13.45 -15.16 -8.28
CA GLY A 171 12.48 -16.21 -8.62
C GLY A 171 12.65 -16.81 -10.02
N HIS A 172 13.87 -16.81 -10.59
CA HIS A 172 14.18 -17.27 -11.95
C HIS A 172 14.15 -18.79 -12.16
N SER A 173 13.76 -19.59 -11.16
CA SER A 173 13.35 -20.98 -11.39
C SER A 173 11.90 -21.09 -11.88
N GLN A 174 11.46 -20.23 -12.81
CA GLN A 174 10.37 -20.59 -13.69
C GLN A 174 10.88 -21.74 -14.57
N ARG A 175 10.63 -22.98 -14.12
CA ARG A 175 10.70 -24.17 -14.98
C ARG A 175 9.83 -23.87 -16.20
N ARG A 176 10.46 -23.39 -17.28
CA ARG A 176 9.89 -23.48 -18.63
C ARG A 176 9.48 -24.93 -18.76
N SER A 177 8.18 -25.21 -18.76
CA SER A 177 7.67 -26.54 -19.05
C SER A 177 8.26 -26.90 -20.42
N ARG A 178 9.27 -27.77 -20.43
CA ARG A 178 9.76 -28.39 -21.65
C ARG A 178 8.53 -29.03 -22.28
N ARG A 179 8.03 -28.43 -23.36
CA ARG A 179 7.12 -29.09 -24.31
C ARG A 179 7.80 -30.41 -24.67
N ARG A 180 7.36 -31.51 -24.05
CA ARG A 180 7.72 -32.84 -24.50
C ARG A 180 6.91 -33.05 -25.78
N LYS A 181 7.64 -33.08 -26.89
CA LYS A 181 7.15 -33.50 -28.19
C LYS A 181 7.23 -35.02 -28.25
#